data_AF-A0A1H0J1S9-F1
#
_entry.id   AF-A0A1H0J1S9-F1
#
_cell.length_a   1.000
_cell.length_b   1.000
_cell.length_c   1.000
_cell.angle_alpha   90.00
_cell.angle_beta   90.00
_cell.angle_gamma   90.00
#
_symmetry.space_group_name_H-M   'P 1'
#
loop_
_entity.id
_entity.type
_entity.pdbx_description
1 polymer ?
#
loop_
_entity_poly.entity_id
_entity_poly.type
_entity_poly.pdbx_seq_one_letter_code
_entity_poly.pdbx_strand_id
1 'polypeptide(L)'
;MDVLDHDSEHRFEMAFPRAIVAQKARGREETINEHLVKLLAFDVAPETRAVWRKELARHFRFLAALRVKPGASLIPARDWWAWLYADPFEHNEAGYTAGLIALNADDFTRNGRSVGAIAGQIRDFHTGMVQRLGRGEAGDDLIPA
;
A
#
# COMPACT_ATOMS: atom_id res chain seq x y z
N MET A 1 16.45 1.95 44.41
CA MET A 1 15.46 2.60 43.54
C MET A 1 15.84 2.18 42.14
N ASP A 2 15.29 1.06 41.67
CA ASP A 2 15.48 0.59 40.29
C ASP A 2 14.24 -0.24 39.95
N VAL A 3 13.15 0.47 39.74
CA VAL A 3 12.01 -0.04 38.98
C VAL A 3 12.16 0.63 37.63
N LEU A 4 13.18 0.23 36.86
CA LEU A 4 13.11 0.38 35.42
C LEU A 4 12.02 -0.60 34.97
N ASP A 5 10.84 0.00 34.96
CA ASP A 5 9.55 -0.45 34.48
C ASP A 5 9.66 -1.49 33.35
N HIS A 6 9.37 -2.76 33.66
CA HIS A 6 9.26 -3.84 32.68
C HIS A 6 8.34 -3.49 31.50
N ASP A 7 7.34 -2.61 31.70
CA ASP A 7 6.48 -2.11 30.62
C ASP A 7 7.24 -1.21 29.64
N SER A 8 8.24 -0.47 30.12
CA SER A 8 9.09 0.38 29.29
C SER A 8 10.02 -0.44 28.40
N GLU A 9 10.61 -1.52 28.93
CA GLU A 9 11.42 -2.47 28.15
C GLU A 9 10.57 -3.20 27.08
N HIS A 10 9.39 -3.70 27.44
CA HIS A 10 8.49 -4.35 26.49
C HIS A 10 7.96 -3.39 25.41
N ARG A 11 7.69 -2.13 25.76
CA ARG A 11 7.30 -1.10 24.77
C ARG A 11 8.44 -0.79 23.80
N PHE A 12 9.67 -0.71 24.29
CA PHE A 12 10.85 -0.48 23.46
C PHE A 12 11.11 -1.67 22.52
N GLU A 13 11.02 -2.89 23.04
CA GLU A 13 11.12 -4.12 22.25
C GLU A 13 9.98 -4.28 21.24
N MET A 14 8.77 -3.79 21.50
CA MET A 14 7.68 -3.81 20.51
C MET A 14 7.81 -2.69 19.47
N ALA A 15 8.39 -1.55 19.83
CA ALA A 15 8.57 -0.43 18.92
C ALA A 15 9.55 -0.76 17.78
N PHE A 16 10.62 -1.51 18.07
CA PHE A 16 11.67 -1.79 17.09
C PHE A 16 11.24 -2.74 15.94
N PRO A 17 10.62 -3.90 16.19
CA PRO A 17 10.05 -4.76 15.15
C PRO A 17 8.94 -4.08 14.35
N ARG A 18 8.10 -3.28 15.03
CA ARG A 18 7.05 -2.50 14.37
C ARG A 18 7.63 -1.45 13.42
N ALA A 19 8.69 -0.74 13.84
CA ALA A 19 9.37 0.24 12.99
C ALA A 19 9.98 -0.40 11.73
N ILE A 20 10.59 -1.58 11.87
CA ILE A 20 11.12 -2.34 10.72
C ILE A 20 10.00 -2.72 9.75
N VAL A 21 8.86 -3.18 10.27
CA VAL A 21 7.71 -3.52 9.41
C VAL A 21 7.13 -2.29 8.74
N ALA A 22 7.01 -1.17 9.45
CA ALA A 22 6.58 0.10 8.88
C ALA A 22 7.52 0.54 7.74
N GLN A 23 8.83 0.43 7.92
CA GLN A 23 9.82 0.73 6.88
C GLN A 23 9.65 -0.18 5.66
N LYS A 24 9.44 -1.48 5.85
CA LYS A 24 9.17 -2.43 4.75
C LYS A 24 7.88 -2.13 4.01
N ALA A 25 6.86 -1.64 4.71
CA ALA A 25 5.58 -1.24 4.12
C ALA A 25 5.75 0.04 3.30
N ARG A 26 6.34 1.08 3.90
CA ARG A 26 6.60 2.37 3.26
C ARG A 26 7.50 2.24 2.03
N GLY A 27 8.54 1.40 2.08
CA GLY A 27 9.40 1.14 0.91
C GLY A 27 8.73 0.42 -0.27
N ARG A 28 7.41 0.23 -0.25
CA ARG A 28 6.61 -0.35 -1.35
C ARG A 28 5.46 0.53 -1.80
N GLU A 29 5.19 1.62 -1.10
CA GLU A 29 3.97 2.39 -1.31
C GLU A 29 3.93 3.03 -2.70
N GLU A 30 5.07 3.59 -3.13
CA GLU A 30 5.20 4.27 -4.41
C GLU A 30 4.97 3.27 -5.54
N THR A 31 5.62 2.11 -5.50
CA THR A 31 5.43 1.05 -6.49
C THR A 31 3.99 0.52 -6.53
N ILE A 32 3.34 0.40 -5.37
CA ILE A 32 1.92 -0.01 -5.30
C ILE A 32 1.05 1.04 -5.98
N ASN A 33 1.23 2.31 -5.63
CA ASN A 33 0.45 3.42 -6.18
C ASN A 33 0.70 3.62 -7.67
N GLU A 34 1.94 3.43 -8.12
CA GLU A 34 2.33 3.47 -9.52
C GLU A 34 1.61 2.37 -10.33
N HIS A 35 1.61 1.12 -9.85
CA HIS A 35 0.86 0.04 -10.50
C HIS A 35 -0.65 0.29 -10.51
N LEU A 36 -1.21 0.83 -9.42
CA LEU A 36 -2.63 1.20 -9.38
C LEU A 36 -2.94 2.28 -10.42
N VAL A 37 -2.13 3.33 -10.53
CA VAL A 37 -2.27 4.37 -11.55
C VAL A 37 -2.15 3.77 -12.95
N LYS A 38 -1.13 2.95 -13.20
CA LYS A 38 -0.94 2.22 -14.46
C LYS A 38 -2.19 1.46 -14.90
N LEU A 39 -2.78 0.69 -13.97
CA LEU A 39 -4.01 -0.08 -14.22
C LEU A 39 -5.24 0.81 -14.43
N LEU A 40 -5.34 1.94 -13.72
CA LEU A 40 -6.56 2.77 -13.70
C LEU A 40 -6.58 3.87 -14.76
N ALA A 41 -5.42 4.32 -15.21
CA ALA A 41 -5.25 5.53 -16.01
C ALA A 41 -4.91 5.26 -17.49
N PHE A 42 -4.47 4.06 -17.85
CA PHE A 42 -3.90 3.82 -19.17
C PHE A 42 -4.58 2.68 -19.91
N ASP A 43 -4.70 2.86 -21.22
CA ASP A 43 -5.11 1.82 -22.16
C ASP A 43 -3.86 1.04 -22.56
N VAL A 44 -3.80 -0.21 -22.13
CA VAL A 44 -2.68 -1.11 -22.41
C VAL A 44 -3.17 -2.47 -22.87
N ALA A 45 -2.30 -3.19 -23.57
CA ALA A 45 -2.57 -4.55 -23.98
C ALA A 45 -2.88 -5.46 -22.77
N PRO A 46 -3.78 -6.45 -22.92
CA PRO A 46 -4.15 -7.36 -21.84
C PRO A 46 -2.95 -8.06 -21.18
N GLU A 47 -1.91 -8.37 -21.95
CA GLU A 47 -0.69 -9.03 -21.48
C GLU A 47 0.09 -8.12 -20.52
N THR A 48 0.30 -6.85 -20.91
CA THR A 48 0.94 -5.84 -20.06
C THR A 48 0.13 -5.61 -18.78
N ARG A 49 -1.20 -5.53 -18.91
CA ARG A 49 -2.11 -5.40 -17.77
C ARG A 49 -1.97 -6.58 -16.81
N ALA A 50 -1.92 -7.81 -17.33
CA ALA A 50 -1.75 -9.02 -16.53
C ALA A 50 -0.42 -9.05 -15.76
N VAL A 51 0.66 -8.55 -16.38
CA VAL A 51 1.96 -8.41 -15.70
C VAL A 51 1.85 -7.45 -14.51
N TRP A 52 1.30 -6.25 -14.70
CA TRP A 52 1.15 -5.29 -13.60
C TRP A 52 0.26 -5.80 -12.48
N ARG A 53 -0.84 -6.50 -12.81
CA ARG A 53 -1.69 -7.16 -11.83
C ARG A 53 -0.90 -8.19 -11.01
N LYS A 54 -0.08 -9.01 -11.67
CA LYS A 54 0.74 -10.03 -11.02
C LYS A 54 1.80 -9.41 -10.11
N GLU A 55 2.44 -8.34 -10.55
CA GLU A 55 3.41 -7.59 -9.76
C GLU A 55 2.73 -7.01 -8.52
N LEU A 56 1.63 -6.28 -8.70
CA LEU A 56 0.86 -5.71 -7.60
C LEU A 56 0.42 -6.78 -6.58
N ALA A 57 -0.09 -7.93 -7.03
CA ALA A 57 -0.43 -9.06 -6.16
C ALA A 57 0.78 -9.59 -5.36
N ARG A 58 1.98 -9.61 -5.96
CA ARG A 58 3.22 -10.00 -5.25
C ARG A 58 3.53 -9.05 -4.10
N HIS A 59 3.35 -7.73 -4.29
CA HIS A 59 3.52 -6.76 -3.22
C HIS A 59 2.54 -7.03 -2.06
N PHE A 60 1.27 -7.30 -2.36
CA PHE A 60 0.28 -7.55 -1.31
C PHE A 60 0.48 -8.87 -0.57
N ARG A 61 0.82 -9.95 -1.27
CA ARG A 61 1.17 -11.23 -0.63
C ARG A 61 2.37 -11.07 0.30
N PHE A 62 3.36 -10.25 -0.08
CA PHE A 62 4.47 -9.92 0.79
C PHE A 62 4.00 -9.16 2.03
N LEU A 63 3.19 -8.10 1.87
CA LEU A 63 2.67 -7.31 2.99
C LEU A 63 1.80 -8.17 3.93
N ALA A 64 0.95 -9.04 3.39
CA ALA A 64 0.10 -9.95 4.13
C ALA A 64 0.89 -11.00 4.94
N ALA A 65 2.13 -11.29 4.55
CA ALA A 65 3.03 -12.16 5.30
C ALA A 65 3.74 -11.44 6.47
N LEU A 66 3.74 -10.11 6.51
CA LEU A 66 4.40 -9.35 7.58
C LEU A 66 3.65 -9.50 8.91
N ARG A 67 4.41 -9.56 9.99
CA ARG A 67 3.93 -9.65 11.37
C ARG A 67 4.78 -8.72 12.23
N VAL A 68 4.18 -8.14 13.28
CA VAL A 68 4.92 -7.27 14.22
C VAL A 68 5.99 -8.07 14.96
N LYS A 69 5.71 -9.33 15.29
CA LYS A 69 6.68 -10.31 15.79
C LYS A 69 6.54 -11.57 14.94
N PRO A 70 7.63 -12.25 14.53
CA PRO A 70 7.55 -13.52 13.84
C PRO A 70 6.61 -14.48 14.59
N GLY A 71 5.50 -14.88 13.94
CA GLY A 71 4.54 -15.85 14.46
C GLY A 71 3.48 -15.36 15.47
N ALA A 72 3.43 -14.09 15.87
CA ALA A 72 2.53 -13.68 16.97
C ALA A 72 1.37 -12.76 16.55
N SER A 73 1.64 -11.58 16.00
CA SER A 73 0.60 -10.54 15.85
C SER A 73 0.53 -9.95 14.44
N LEU A 74 -0.69 -9.91 13.92
CA LEU A 74 -1.04 -9.15 12.72
C LEU A 74 -0.90 -7.65 12.97
N ILE A 75 -0.67 -6.92 11.89
CA ILE A 75 -0.61 -5.46 11.91
C ILE A 75 -2.05 -4.93 11.76
N PRO A 76 -2.53 -4.07 12.67
CA PRO A 76 -3.85 -3.46 12.57
C PRO A 76 -4.07 -2.70 11.26
N ALA A 77 -5.29 -2.74 10.73
CA ALA A 77 -5.67 -2.02 9.49
C ALA A 77 -5.37 -0.51 9.55
N ARG A 78 -5.52 0.13 10.72
CA ARG A 78 -5.18 1.55 10.91
C ARG A 78 -3.71 1.86 10.63
N ASP A 79 -2.83 0.91 10.91
CA ASP A 79 -1.39 1.11 10.76
C ASP A 79 -0.98 0.92 9.30
N TRP A 80 -1.57 -0.09 8.64
CA TRP A 80 -1.47 -0.23 7.19
C TRP A 80 -1.96 1.01 6.46
N TRP A 81 -3.10 1.57 6.90
CA TRP A 81 -3.63 2.82 6.34
C TRP A 81 -2.65 3.98 6.49
N ALA A 82 -2.07 4.16 7.67
CA ALA A 82 -1.07 5.19 7.90
C ALA A 82 0.11 5.03 6.93
N TRP A 83 0.72 3.84 6.87
CA TRP A 83 1.96 3.63 6.13
C TRP A 83 1.81 3.57 4.62
N LEU A 84 0.67 3.09 4.11
CA LEU A 84 0.47 2.84 2.68
C LEU A 84 -0.39 3.91 2.01
N TYR A 85 -1.13 4.71 2.78
CA TYR A 85 -2.07 5.69 2.23
C TYR A 85 -2.01 7.07 2.89
N ALA A 86 -2.13 7.20 4.21
CA ALA A 86 -2.18 8.53 4.83
C ALA A 86 -0.85 9.28 4.75
N ASP A 87 0.26 8.65 5.18
CA ASP A 87 1.61 9.23 5.13
C ASP A 87 2.05 9.56 3.69
N PRO A 88 1.78 8.70 2.68
CA PRO A 88 2.27 8.97 1.32
C PRO A 88 1.47 10.03 0.56
N PHE A 89 0.16 10.09 0.79
CA PHE A 89 -0.70 11.03 0.08
C PHE A 89 -0.78 12.39 0.77
N GLU A 90 -0.67 12.46 2.09
CA GLU A 90 -0.71 13.71 2.88
C GLU A 90 -1.85 14.68 2.50
N HIS A 91 -3.05 14.15 2.23
CA HIS A 91 -4.23 14.90 1.75
C HIS A 91 -4.06 15.56 0.36
N ASN A 92 -3.08 15.11 -0.41
CA ASN A 92 -2.79 15.53 -1.78
C ASN A 92 -3.11 14.41 -2.78
N GLU A 93 -4.25 13.74 -2.61
CA GLU A 93 -4.65 12.59 -3.42
C GLU A 93 -4.62 12.88 -4.92
N ALA A 94 -5.18 14.02 -5.32
CA ALA A 94 -5.23 14.42 -6.72
C ALA A 94 -3.84 14.77 -7.27
N GLY A 95 -3.02 15.52 -6.51
CA GLY A 95 -1.69 15.94 -6.96
C GLY A 95 -0.71 14.77 -7.09
N TYR A 96 -0.67 13.88 -6.08
CA TYR A 96 0.17 12.69 -6.12
C TYR A 96 -0.25 11.75 -7.27
N THR A 97 -1.56 11.53 -7.46
CA THR A 97 -2.09 10.77 -8.59
C THR A 97 -1.72 11.40 -9.93
N ALA A 98 -1.85 12.72 -10.07
CA ALA A 98 -1.46 13.44 -11.29
C ALA A 98 0.03 13.31 -11.60
N GLY A 99 0.89 13.38 -10.57
CA GLY A 99 2.32 13.16 -10.70
C GLY A 99 2.65 11.77 -11.24
N LEU A 100 2.08 10.72 -10.66
CA LEU A 100 2.26 9.35 -11.14
C LEU A 100 1.73 9.14 -12.56
N ILE A 101 0.62 9.78 -12.93
CA ILE A 101 0.13 9.77 -14.30
C ILE A 101 1.14 10.42 -15.24
N ALA A 102 1.67 11.59 -14.89
CA ALA A 102 2.64 12.31 -15.71
C ALA A 102 3.92 11.50 -15.94
N LEU A 103 4.43 10.81 -14.91
CA LEU A 103 5.61 9.95 -14.99
C LEU A 103 5.46 8.79 -15.99
N ASN A 104 4.23 8.40 -16.33
CA ASN A 104 3.92 7.27 -17.19
C ASN A 104 3.28 7.67 -18.52
N ALA A 105 3.08 8.97 -18.74
CA ALA A 105 2.32 9.49 -19.89
C ALA A 105 3.05 9.32 -21.23
N ASP A 106 4.38 9.27 -21.21
CA ASP A 106 5.19 9.06 -22.41
C ASP A 106 5.19 7.60 -22.87
N ASP A 107 4.98 6.66 -21.93
CA ASP A 107 5.04 5.22 -22.20
C ASP A 107 3.68 4.63 -22.59
N PHE A 108 2.57 5.23 -22.15
CA PHE A 108 1.23 4.65 -22.29
C PHE A 108 0.16 5.69 -22.64
N THR A 109 -0.83 5.28 -23.45
CA THR A 109 -1.95 6.14 -23.83
C THR A 109 -2.98 6.25 -22.70
N ARG A 110 -3.41 7.48 -22.39
CA ARG A 110 -4.42 7.74 -21.34
C ARG A 110 -5.82 7.31 -21.77
N ASN A 111 -6.54 6.67 -20.86
CA ASN A 111 -7.94 6.24 -21.05
C ASN A 111 -9.00 7.35 -20.84
N GLY A 112 -8.57 8.61 -20.73
CA GLY A 112 -9.47 9.77 -20.56
C GLY A 112 -10.14 9.92 -19.18
N ARG A 113 -9.96 8.99 -18.24
CA ARG A 113 -10.54 9.12 -16.89
C ARG A 113 -9.94 10.31 -16.13
N SER A 114 -10.77 11.05 -15.39
CA SER A 114 -10.31 12.20 -14.62
C SER A 114 -9.37 11.78 -13.47
N VAL A 115 -8.40 12.65 -13.15
CA VAL A 115 -7.48 12.44 -12.03
C VAL A 115 -8.23 12.19 -10.72
N GLY A 116 -9.28 12.97 -10.45
CA GLY A 116 -10.09 12.82 -9.24
C GLY A 116 -10.80 11.46 -9.15
N ALA A 117 -11.31 10.93 -10.27
CA ALA A 117 -11.94 9.60 -10.29
C ALA A 117 -10.91 8.48 -10.03
N ILE A 118 -9.70 8.62 -10.57
CA ILE A 118 -8.61 7.67 -10.33
C ILE A 118 -8.16 7.73 -8.87
N ALA A 119 -7.93 8.93 -8.34
CA ALA A 119 -7.54 9.14 -6.94
C ALA A 119 -8.58 8.58 -5.96
N GLY A 120 -9.88 8.80 -6.23
CA GLY A 120 -10.97 8.21 -5.45
C GLY A 120 -10.96 6.68 -5.48
N GLN A 121 -10.76 6.08 -6.66
CA GLN A 121 -10.69 4.62 -6.76
C GLN A 121 -9.43 4.04 -6.08
N ILE A 122 -8.30 4.76 -6.08
CA ILE A 122 -7.11 4.37 -5.33
C ILE A 122 -7.39 4.41 -3.82
N ARG A 123 -8.11 5.42 -3.33
CA ARG A 123 -8.56 5.49 -1.93
C ARG A 123 -9.44 4.31 -1.53
N ASP A 124 -10.43 3.99 -2.36
CA ASP A 124 -11.36 2.88 -2.11
C ASP A 124 -10.60 1.55 -2.12
N PHE A 125 -9.67 1.39 -3.06
CA PHE A 125 -8.76 0.26 -3.12
C PHE A 125 -7.97 0.09 -1.82
N HIS A 126 -7.29 1.15 -1.36
CA HIS A 126 -6.52 1.13 -0.12
C HIS A 126 -7.42 0.83 1.09
N THR A 127 -8.62 1.40 1.13
CA THR A 127 -9.60 1.15 2.20
C THR A 127 -9.95 -0.33 2.31
N GLY A 128 -10.20 -1.01 1.19
CA GLY A 128 -10.44 -2.45 1.16
C GLY A 128 -9.18 -3.27 1.50
N MET A 129 -8.05 -2.89 0.91
CA MET A 129 -6.77 -3.60 1.05
C MET A 129 -6.30 -3.61 2.51
N VAL A 130 -6.32 -2.49 3.22
CA VAL A 130 -5.83 -2.44 4.61
C VAL A 130 -6.66 -3.29 5.56
N GLN A 131 -7.96 -3.47 5.26
CA GLN A 131 -8.84 -4.37 6.01
C GLN A 131 -8.46 -5.84 5.78
N ARG A 132 -8.12 -6.21 4.55
CA ARG A 132 -7.61 -7.55 4.20
C ARG A 132 -6.27 -7.82 4.90
N LEU A 133 -5.32 -6.89 4.76
CA LEU A 133 -4.00 -7.00 5.39
C LEU A 133 -4.09 -7.06 6.92
N GLY A 134 -5.06 -6.36 7.52
CA GLY A 134 -5.36 -6.43 8.95
C GLY A 134 -5.74 -7.82 9.44
N ARG A 135 -6.22 -8.69 8.54
CA ARG A 135 -6.54 -10.11 8.79
C ARG A 135 -5.48 -11.07 8.26
N GLY A 136 -4.38 -10.55 7.71
CA GLY A 136 -3.34 -11.36 7.08
C GLY A 136 -3.71 -11.91 5.70
N GLU A 137 -4.73 -11.33 5.06
CA GLU A 137 -5.17 -11.67 3.71
C GLU A 137 -4.55 -10.70 2.69
N ALA A 138 -4.12 -11.19 1.52
CA ALA A 138 -3.52 -10.35 0.48
C ALA A 138 -4.56 -9.49 -0.28
N GLY A 139 -5.80 -9.95 -0.41
CA GLY A 139 -6.84 -9.20 -1.12
C GLY A 139 -6.63 -9.11 -2.63
N ASP A 140 -6.06 -10.14 -3.27
CA ASP A 140 -5.82 -10.17 -4.72
C ASP A 140 -7.10 -9.90 -5.55
N ASP A 141 -8.28 -10.20 -4.98
CA ASP A 141 -9.60 -9.92 -5.53
C ASP A 141 -9.89 -8.42 -5.72
N LEU A 142 -9.20 -7.54 -4.99
CA LEU A 142 -9.41 -6.10 -5.06
C LEU A 142 -8.69 -5.45 -6.25
N ILE A 143 -7.73 -6.14 -6.87
CA ILE A 143 -6.88 -5.57 -7.93
C ILE A 143 -7.72 -5.20 -9.16
N PRO A 144 -7.70 -3.93 -9.62
CA PRO A 144 -8.54 -3.46 -10.73
C PRO A 144 -8.42 -4.32 -11.99
N ALA A 145 -9.56 -4.88 -12.42
CA ALA A 145 -9.75 -5.78 -13.58
C ALA A 145 -8.91 -5.37 -14.78
#